data_AF-A0A7S1U2K3-F1
#
_entry.id   AF-A0A7S1U2K3-F1
#
_cell.length_a   1.000
_cell.length_b   1.000
_cell.length_c   1.000
_cell.angle_alpha   90.00
_cell.angle_beta   90.00
_cell.angle_gamma   90.00
#
_symmetry.space_group_name_H-M   'P 1'
#
loop_
_entity.id
_entity.type
_entity.pdbx_description
1 polymer ?
#
loop_
_entity_poly.entity_id
_entity_poly.type
_entity_poly.pdbx_seq_one_letter_code
_entity_poly.pdbx_strand_id
1 'polypeptide(L)'
;TLTLTLTLTLTLTLTLTLTLTLTLLKVGWIFGHPPREEGFHFASPEVFMAAEQQLEAAGGIGDTPFVTIKVTCNAEGLASVEGFQVSKQCMEMVAEGALEIGENPGDCAVNETFTAIVEGKEAKEVNNNFFLINVAISQYEADDMVYSFPVANREELGTTQGQPDLRAQIESAGKQGWSLVDRLADFHLLLFLCNTLDLDTDIPRLVESIKDRSVPLDDGFKILLNCLAGIE
;
A
#
# COMPACT_ATOMS: atom_id res chain seq x y z
N THR A 1 -18.80 -12.60 0.04
CA THR A 1 -17.86 -12.61 1.18
C THR A 1 -16.72 -13.59 0.98
N LEU A 2 -16.98 -14.90 0.77
CA LEU A 2 -15.91 -15.91 0.62
C LEU A 2 -14.92 -15.65 -0.53
N THR A 3 -15.42 -15.25 -1.72
CA THR A 3 -14.57 -14.91 -2.88
C THR A 3 -13.68 -13.70 -2.61
N LEU A 4 -14.21 -12.66 -1.95
CA LEU A 4 -13.47 -11.44 -1.64
C LEU A 4 -12.36 -11.74 -0.61
N THR A 5 -12.66 -12.54 0.42
CA THR A 5 -11.67 -13.00 1.41
C THR A 5 -10.59 -13.90 0.81
N LEU A 6 -10.95 -14.80 -0.12
CA LEU A 6 -9.98 -15.68 -0.79
C LEU A 6 -9.06 -14.89 -1.74
N THR A 7 -9.62 -13.95 -2.52
CA THR A 7 -8.85 -13.04 -3.38
C THR A 7 -7.90 -12.18 -2.54
N LEU A 8 -8.37 -11.61 -1.42
CA LEU A 8 -7.53 -10.81 -0.53
C LEU A 8 -6.36 -11.64 0.04
N THR A 9 -6.62 -12.89 0.42
CA THR A 9 -5.62 -13.79 1.02
C THR A 9 -4.54 -14.19 0.02
N LEU A 10 -4.94 -14.52 -1.22
CA LEU A 10 -4.00 -14.88 -2.29
C LEU A 10 -3.14 -13.68 -2.71
N THR A 11 -3.77 -12.51 -2.94
CA THR A 11 -3.04 -11.28 -3.28
C THR A 11 -2.08 -10.87 -2.16
N LEU A 12 -2.48 -11.00 -0.88
CA LEU A 12 -1.61 -10.69 0.25
C LEU A 12 -0.40 -11.63 0.31
N THR A 13 -0.59 -12.92 0.04
CA THR A 13 0.49 -13.93 0.06
C THR A 13 1.51 -13.66 -1.05
N LEU A 14 1.03 -13.41 -2.28
CA LEU A 14 1.89 -13.08 -3.42
C LEU A 14 2.67 -11.78 -3.19
N THR A 15 1.99 -10.76 -2.67
CA THR A 15 2.62 -9.46 -2.36
C THR A 15 3.69 -9.62 -1.28
N LEU A 16 3.42 -10.41 -0.22
CA LEU A 16 4.39 -10.66 0.84
C LEU A 16 5.63 -11.38 0.32
N THR A 17 5.46 -12.46 -0.45
CA THR A 17 6.59 -13.21 -1.02
C THR A 17 7.43 -12.32 -1.95
N LEU A 18 6.79 -11.57 -2.85
CA LEU A 18 7.50 -10.69 -3.77
C LEU A 18 8.25 -9.56 -3.04
N THR A 19 7.61 -8.93 -2.06
CA THR A 19 8.24 -7.83 -1.29
C THR A 19 9.43 -8.33 -0.49
N LEU A 20 9.36 -9.54 0.11
CA LEU A 20 10.51 -10.18 0.75
C LEU A 20 11.67 -10.38 -0.23
N THR A 21 11.39 -10.91 -1.43
CA THR A 21 12.39 -11.09 -2.48
C THR A 21 12.99 -9.76 -2.96
N LEU A 22 12.16 -8.72 -3.09
CA LEU A 22 12.58 -7.36 -3.42
C LEU A 22 13.22 -6.61 -2.24
N THR A 23 13.30 -7.22 -1.05
CA THR A 23 13.70 -6.54 0.22
C THR A 23 12.92 -5.25 0.48
N LEU A 24 11.67 -5.21 0.05
CA LEU A 24 10.72 -4.15 0.34
C LEU A 24 9.93 -4.52 1.59
N LEU A 25 9.54 -3.51 2.35
CA LEU A 25 8.69 -3.64 3.52
C LEU A 25 7.40 -2.87 3.30
N LYS A 26 6.30 -3.39 3.85
CA LYS A 26 5.04 -2.65 3.94
C LYS A 26 5.24 -1.53 4.98
N VAL A 27 5.51 -0.32 4.50
CA VAL A 27 5.80 0.86 5.34
C VAL A 27 4.59 1.75 5.58
N GLY A 28 3.40 1.38 5.09
CA GLY A 28 2.21 2.18 5.29
C GLY A 28 1.05 1.78 4.41
N TRP A 29 0.04 2.63 4.42
CA TRP A 29 -1.09 2.58 3.51
C TRP A 29 -1.50 3.99 3.08
N ILE A 30 -2.23 4.06 1.97
CA ILE A 30 -2.73 5.30 1.40
C ILE A 30 -4.23 5.15 1.13
N PHE A 31 -5.00 6.17 1.49
CA PHE A 31 -6.42 6.23 1.16
C PHE A 31 -6.80 7.60 0.61
N GLY A 32 -7.78 7.58 -0.28
CA GLY A 32 -8.36 8.78 -0.88
C GLY A 32 -9.79 8.97 -0.42
N HIS A 33 -10.19 10.22 -0.16
CA HIS A 33 -11.59 10.56 0.11
C HIS A 33 -11.98 11.89 -0.56
N PRO A 34 -13.26 12.06 -0.94
CA PRO A 34 -13.76 13.36 -1.42
C PRO A 34 -13.63 14.41 -0.31
N PRO A 35 -13.62 15.72 -0.64
CA PRO A 35 -13.62 16.79 0.35
C PRO A 35 -14.71 16.58 1.41
N ARG A 36 -14.33 16.71 2.68
CA ARG A 36 -15.22 16.57 3.85
C ARG A 36 -15.46 17.92 4.50
N GLU A 37 -16.46 17.97 5.38
CA GLU A 37 -16.68 19.12 6.25
C GLU A 37 -15.42 19.41 7.08
N GLU A 38 -15.17 20.69 7.37
CA GLU A 38 -14.04 21.10 8.20
C GLU A 38 -14.19 20.54 9.62
N GLY A 39 -13.09 20.09 10.23
CA GLY A 39 -13.06 19.74 11.65
C GLY A 39 -12.33 18.44 11.99
N PHE A 40 -12.06 17.56 11.02
CA PHE A 40 -11.31 16.33 11.26
C PHE A 40 -10.48 15.90 10.05
N HIS A 41 -9.30 15.33 10.30
CA HIS A 41 -8.51 14.72 9.22
C HIS A 41 -8.98 13.29 8.95
N PHE A 42 -9.19 12.48 10.00
CA PHE A 42 -9.56 11.07 9.91
C PHE A 42 -10.94 10.83 10.52
N ALA A 43 -11.77 10.05 9.83
CA ALA A 43 -13.00 9.51 10.41
C ALA A 43 -12.66 8.41 11.42
N SER A 44 -13.56 8.09 12.36
CA SER A 44 -13.30 7.06 13.39
C SER A 44 -12.81 5.75 12.76
N PRO A 45 -13.44 5.16 11.72
CA PRO A 45 -12.94 3.93 11.10
C PRO A 45 -11.52 4.03 10.51
N GLU A 46 -11.10 5.22 10.08
CA GLU A 46 -9.75 5.46 9.56
C GLU A 46 -8.71 5.54 10.68
N VAL A 47 -9.10 6.06 11.86
CA VAL A 47 -8.29 6.00 13.08
C VAL A 47 -8.07 4.55 13.50
N PHE A 48 -9.12 3.73 13.52
CA PHE A 48 -9.01 2.30 13.83
C PHE A 48 -8.09 1.58 12.84
N MET A 49 -8.32 1.76 11.54
CA MET A 49 -7.49 1.14 10.50
C MET A 49 -6.00 1.54 10.61
N ALA A 50 -5.73 2.82 10.90
CA ALA A 50 -4.36 3.29 11.10
C ALA A 50 -3.73 2.68 12.36
N ALA A 51 -4.47 2.63 13.48
CA ALA A 51 -4.01 2.07 14.74
C ALA A 51 -3.75 0.57 14.66
N GLU A 52 -4.67 -0.21 14.07
CA GLU A 52 -4.54 -1.66 13.89
C GLU A 52 -3.32 -2.00 13.03
N GLN A 53 -3.11 -1.28 11.92
CA GLN A 53 -1.93 -1.54 11.08
C GLN A 53 -0.62 -1.07 11.72
N GLN A 54 -0.63 -0.01 12.52
CA GLN A 54 0.55 0.37 13.32
C GLN A 54 0.85 -0.65 14.42
N LEU A 55 -0.17 -1.18 15.09
CA LEU A 55 -0.04 -2.25 16.09
C LEU A 55 0.55 -3.51 15.46
N GLU A 56 0.05 -3.93 14.30
CA GLU A 56 0.57 -5.07 13.55
C GLU A 56 2.04 -4.84 13.17
N ALA A 57 2.37 -3.68 12.60
CA ALA A 57 3.73 -3.36 12.17
C ALA A 57 4.73 -3.24 13.34
N ALA A 58 4.27 -2.78 14.51
CA ALA A 58 5.09 -2.70 15.72
C ALA A 58 5.18 -4.02 16.51
N GLY A 59 4.32 -5.00 16.22
CA GLY A 59 4.16 -6.20 17.05
C GLY A 59 3.54 -5.91 18.43
N GLY A 60 2.71 -4.86 18.53
CA GLY A 60 2.12 -4.38 19.78
C GLY A 60 2.18 -2.86 19.89
N ILE A 61 2.11 -2.34 21.13
CA ILE A 61 2.23 -0.89 21.38
C ILE A 61 3.71 -0.49 21.33
N GLY A 62 4.11 0.27 20.31
CA GLY A 62 5.51 0.61 20.11
C GLY A 62 5.74 1.62 19.00
N ASP A 63 7.00 1.99 18.80
CA ASP A 63 7.41 2.79 17.64
C ASP A 63 7.41 1.93 16.39
N THR A 64 6.98 2.51 15.27
CA THR A 64 6.90 1.83 13.98
C THR A 64 7.19 2.80 12.84
N PRO A 65 7.82 2.37 11.75
CA PRO A 65 7.93 3.16 10.53
C PRO A 65 6.62 3.21 9.73
N PHE A 66 5.57 2.52 10.18
CA PHE A 66 4.30 2.43 9.45
C PHE A 66 3.54 3.76 9.45
N VAL A 67 3.25 4.30 8.26
CA VAL A 67 2.57 5.58 8.08
C VAL A 67 1.23 5.43 7.38
N THR A 68 0.34 6.40 7.62
CA THR A 68 -0.93 6.54 6.91
C THR A 68 -0.88 7.80 6.05
N ILE A 69 -1.09 7.65 4.74
CA ILE A 69 -1.18 8.77 3.80
C ILE A 69 -2.64 9.04 3.45
N LYS A 70 -3.07 10.27 3.68
CA LYS A 70 -4.40 10.77 3.31
C LYS A 70 -4.29 11.59 2.04
N VAL A 71 -5.15 11.29 1.07
CA VAL A 71 -5.29 12.04 -0.17
C VAL A 71 -6.69 12.60 -0.29
N THR A 72 -6.81 13.90 -0.51
CA THR A 72 -8.09 14.57 -0.74
C THR A 72 -7.92 15.77 -1.68
N CYS A 73 -8.95 16.59 -1.85
CA CYS A 73 -8.82 17.88 -2.54
C CYS A 73 -8.94 19.03 -1.54
N ASN A 74 -8.14 20.08 -1.71
CA ASN A 74 -8.25 21.31 -0.95
C ASN A 74 -9.45 22.17 -1.45
N ALA A 75 -9.64 23.34 -0.85
CA ALA A 75 -10.74 24.26 -1.18
C ALA A 75 -10.72 24.73 -2.65
N GLU A 76 -9.54 24.74 -3.29
CA GLU A 76 -9.36 25.08 -4.71
C GLU A 76 -9.57 23.88 -5.65
N GLY A 77 -9.89 22.70 -5.12
CA GLY A 77 -10.03 21.47 -5.90
C GLY A 77 -8.71 20.83 -6.32
N LEU A 78 -7.58 21.29 -5.79
CA LEU A 78 -6.25 20.72 -6.03
C LEU A 78 -5.98 19.56 -5.07
N ALA A 79 -5.18 18.59 -5.50
CA ALA A 79 -4.81 17.44 -4.68
C ALA A 79 -4.05 17.89 -3.42
N SER A 80 -4.49 17.41 -2.27
CA SER A 80 -3.84 17.55 -0.97
C SER A 80 -3.38 16.17 -0.50
N VAL A 81 -2.11 16.06 -0.13
CA VAL A 81 -1.49 14.82 0.37
C VAL A 81 -0.89 15.10 1.72
N GLU A 82 -1.33 14.38 2.73
CA GLU A 82 -0.90 14.55 4.12
C GLU A 82 -0.50 13.20 4.73
N GLY A 83 0.58 13.19 5.51
CA GLY A 83 1.10 11.99 6.17
C GLY A 83 0.83 12.03 7.67
N PHE A 84 0.43 10.90 8.22
CA PHE A 84 0.11 10.76 9.64
C PHE A 84 0.60 9.43 10.22
N GLN A 85 0.78 9.44 11.53
CA GLN A 85 0.73 8.28 12.41
C GLN A 85 -0.31 8.53 13.49
N VAL A 86 -0.88 7.48 14.06
CA VAL A 86 -1.60 7.59 15.33
C VAL A 86 -0.64 7.56 16.51
N SER A 87 -1.03 8.21 17.59
CA SER A 87 -0.27 8.25 18.85
C SER A 87 -0.24 6.88 19.53
N LYS A 88 0.77 6.65 20.37
CA LYS A 88 0.84 5.43 21.19
C LYS A 88 -0.38 5.25 22.09
N GLN A 89 -0.94 6.36 22.58
CA GLN A 89 -2.19 6.34 23.34
C GLN A 89 -3.37 5.85 22.50
N CYS A 90 -3.47 6.26 21.23
CA CYS A 90 -4.48 5.72 20.32
C CYS A 90 -4.30 4.22 20.12
N MET A 91 -3.06 3.76 19.90
CA MET A 91 -2.74 2.34 19.77
C MET A 91 -3.16 1.55 21.02
N GLU A 92 -2.85 2.04 22.22
CA GLU A 92 -3.27 1.45 23.50
C GLU A 92 -4.79 1.37 23.60
N MET A 93 -5.48 2.47 23.36
CA MET A 93 -6.94 2.53 23.50
C MET A 93 -7.65 1.62 22.48
N VAL A 94 -7.13 1.49 21.26
CA VAL A 94 -7.67 0.54 20.28
C VAL A 94 -7.37 -0.91 20.67
N ALA A 95 -6.14 -1.21 21.11
CA ALA A 95 -5.74 -2.56 21.50
C ALA A 95 -6.55 -3.11 22.69
N GLU A 96 -6.91 -2.24 23.64
CA GLU A 96 -7.74 -2.58 24.82
C GLU A 96 -9.25 -2.55 24.53
N GLY A 97 -9.67 -2.13 23.32
CA GLY A 97 -11.09 -1.98 22.98
C GLY A 97 -11.78 -0.82 23.70
N ALA A 98 -11.02 0.20 24.12
CA ALA A 98 -11.52 1.37 24.82
C ALA A 98 -12.21 2.39 23.91
N LEU A 99 -11.98 2.32 22.59
CA LEU A 99 -12.64 3.14 21.58
C LEU A 99 -13.68 2.33 20.82
N GLU A 100 -14.71 3.03 20.34
CA GLU A 100 -15.71 2.54 19.41
C GLU A 100 -15.91 3.54 18.26
N ILE A 101 -16.56 3.10 17.18
CA ILE A 101 -16.96 3.99 16.08
C ILE A 101 -18.03 4.95 16.61
N GLY A 102 -17.72 6.25 16.59
CA GLY A 102 -18.64 7.30 17.04
C GLY A 102 -19.77 7.57 16.05
N GLU A 103 -20.84 8.20 16.52
CA GLU A 103 -21.91 8.71 15.64
C GLU A 103 -21.40 9.91 14.80
N ASN A 104 -20.55 10.75 15.43
CA ASN A 104 -19.86 11.85 14.78
C ASN A 104 -18.58 11.33 14.09
N PRO A 105 -18.41 11.51 12.77
CA PRO A 105 -17.24 10.98 12.07
C PRO A 105 -15.90 11.49 12.63
N GLY A 106 -15.86 12.73 13.12
CA GLY A 106 -14.66 13.38 13.64
C GLY A 106 -14.27 12.95 15.06
N ASP A 107 -15.04 12.08 15.70
CA ASP A 107 -14.82 11.66 17.08
C ASP A 107 -14.92 10.13 17.21
N CYS A 108 -14.12 9.53 18.09
CA CYS A 108 -14.28 8.15 18.51
C CYS A 108 -15.12 8.11 19.79
N ALA A 109 -16.11 7.24 19.85
CA ALA A 109 -16.84 6.99 21.09
C ALA A 109 -15.94 6.23 22.07
N VAL A 110 -16.17 6.42 23.37
CA VAL A 110 -15.47 5.70 24.44
C VAL A 110 -16.37 4.57 24.90
N ASN A 111 -15.86 3.34 24.87
CA ASN A 111 -16.59 2.18 25.36
C ASN A 111 -17.02 2.39 26.82
N GLU A 112 -18.25 2.01 27.17
CA GLU A 112 -18.85 2.30 28.49
C GLU A 112 -18.08 1.72 29.69
N THR A 113 -17.26 0.70 29.46
CA THR A 113 -16.42 0.09 30.50
C THR A 113 -15.16 0.89 30.82
N PHE A 114 -14.86 1.90 30.00
CA PHE A 114 -13.71 2.78 30.13
C PHE A 114 -14.12 4.22 30.46
N THR A 115 -13.16 5.00 30.96
CA THR A 115 -13.33 6.43 31.23
C THR A 115 -12.20 7.19 30.55
N ALA A 116 -12.53 7.99 29.55
CA ALA A 116 -11.57 8.91 28.94
C ALA A 116 -11.62 10.25 29.65
N ILE A 117 -10.45 10.83 29.93
CA ILE A 117 -10.33 12.18 30.48
C ILE A 117 -9.70 13.07 29.40
N VAL A 118 -10.45 14.07 28.95
CA VAL A 118 -10.00 15.08 27.99
C VAL A 118 -10.01 16.42 28.72
N GLU A 119 -8.86 17.10 28.75
CA GLU A 119 -8.70 18.40 29.41
C GLU A 119 -9.21 18.43 30.87
N GLY A 120 -9.02 17.31 31.59
CA GLY A 120 -9.40 17.18 33.00
C GLY A 120 -10.89 16.88 33.25
N LYS A 121 -11.68 16.60 32.20
CA LYS A 121 -13.08 16.20 32.32
C LYS A 121 -13.32 14.84 31.69
N GLU A 122 -14.26 14.09 32.25
CA GLU A 122 -14.75 12.86 31.63
C GLU A 122 -15.39 13.19 30.28
N ALA A 123 -15.01 12.42 29.26
CA ALA A 123 -15.51 12.52 27.92
C ALA A 123 -16.10 11.18 27.46
N LYS A 124 -17.25 11.24 26.79
CA LYS A 124 -17.88 10.08 26.14
C LYS A 124 -17.44 9.89 24.69
N GLU A 125 -16.86 10.95 24.12
CA GLU A 125 -16.28 10.96 22.78
C GLU A 125 -14.92 11.67 22.84
N VAL A 126 -13.98 11.23 22.02
CA VAL A 126 -12.65 11.84 21.91
C VAL A 126 -12.43 12.29 20.48
N ASN A 127 -12.06 13.55 20.30
CA ASN A 127 -11.80 14.09 18.98
C ASN A 127 -10.62 13.40 18.30
N ASN A 128 -10.83 12.97 17.06
CA ASN A 128 -9.86 12.15 16.33
C ASN A 128 -8.52 12.85 16.15
N ASN A 129 -8.49 14.18 16.07
CA ASN A 129 -7.26 14.93 15.89
C ASN A 129 -6.32 14.81 17.10
N PHE A 130 -6.81 14.48 18.30
CA PHE A 130 -5.95 14.19 19.46
C PHE A 130 -5.11 12.91 19.28
N PHE A 131 -5.55 12.01 18.40
CA PHE A 131 -4.83 10.79 18.11
C PHE A 131 -3.78 10.95 17.03
N LEU A 132 -3.79 12.04 16.25
CA LEU A 132 -2.97 12.15 15.05
C LEU A 132 -1.64 12.87 15.30
N ILE A 133 -0.58 12.31 14.70
CA ILE A 133 0.77 12.86 14.67
C ILE A 133 1.13 13.09 13.20
N ASN A 134 1.47 14.32 12.85
CA ASN A 134 1.85 14.66 11.48
C ASN A 134 3.22 14.08 11.12
N VAL A 135 3.31 13.49 9.93
CA VAL A 135 4.56 12.97 9.35
C VAL A 135 4.90 13.80 8.11
N ALA A 136 6.12 14.32 8.08
CA ALA A 136 6.60 15.09 6.94
C ALA A 136 6.80 14.18 5.72
N ILE A 137 6.25 14.61 4.57
CA ILE A 137 6.45 13.93 3.28
C ILE A 137 7.59 14.63 2.55
N SER A 138 8.64 13.86 2.24
CA SER A 138 9.70 14.32 1.35
C SER A 138 9.44 13.80 -0.05
N GLN A 139 9.65 14.66 -1.06
CA GLN A 139 9.58 14.22 -2.45
C GLN A 139 10.79 13.33 -2.75
N TYR A 140 10.53 12.19 -3.39
CA TYR A 140 11.54 11.25 -3.82
C TYR A 140 11.13 10.70 -5.19
N GLU A 141 12.07 10.68 -6.13
CA GLU A 141 11.92 10.00 -7.41
C GLU A 141 12.77 8.74 -7.36
N ALA A 142 12.16 7.60 -7.64
CA ALA A 142 12.87 6.33 -7.71
C ALA A 142 13.45 6.17 -9.11
N ASP A 143 14.78 6.15 -9.23
CA ASP A 143 15.46 5.96 -10.51
C ASP A 143 15.44 4.50 -11.00
N ASP A 144 15.19 3.55 -10.08
CA ASP A 144 15.40 2.12 -10.32
C ASP A 144 14.13 1.32 -10.69
N MET A 145 12.95 1.96 -10.63
CA MET A 145 11.67 1.31 -10.89
C MET A 145 10.85 2.12 -11.90
N VAL A 146 10.19 1.42 -12.82
CA VAL A 146 9.25 2.00 -13.77
C VAL A 146 7.80 1.72 -13.34
N TYR A 147 6.88 2.53 -13.84
CA TYR A 147 5.47 2.51 -13.47
C TYR A 147 4.58 2.54 -14.72
N SER A 148 4.81 1.62 -15.65
CA SER A 148 4.13 1.59 -16.96
C SER A 148 3.15 0.43 -17.12
N PHE A 149 3.24 -0.61 -16.29
CA PHE A 149 2.33 -1.73 -16.33
C PHE A 149 0.98 -1.37 -15.65
N PRO A 150 -0.17 -1.82 -16.18
CA PRO A 150 -1.47 -1.53 -15.57
C PRO A 150 -1.55 -2.00 -14.11
N VAL A 151 -2.23 -1.23 -13.27
CA VAL A 151 -2.45 -1.57 -11.85
C VAL A 151 -3.55 -2.61 -11.72
N ALA A 152 -3.32 -3.65 -10.90
CA ALA A 152 -4.30 -4.69 -10.61
C ALA A 152 -5.57 -4.16 -9.89
N ASN A 153 -6.66 -4.94 -9.93
CA ASN A 153 -7.96 -4.63 -9.28
C ASN A 153 -8.61 -3.33 -9.79
N ARG A 154 -8.56 -3.10 -11.11
CA ARG A 154 -9.15 -1.92 -11.77
C ARG A 154 -10.05 -2.28 -12.96
N GLU A 155 -10.56 -3.50 -13.00
CA GLU A 155 -11.40 -4.01 -14.09
C GLU A 155 -12.69 -3.19 -14.23
N GLU A 156 -13.25 -2.75 -13.11
CA GLU A 156 -14.44 -1.89 -13.07
C GLU A 156 -14.20 -0.50 -13.67
N LEU A 157 -12.94 -0.05 -13.72
CA LEU A 157 -12.50 1.20 -14.36
C LEU A 157 -12.05 0.98 -15.81
N GLY A 158 -12.28 -0.21 -16.37
CA GLY A 158 -11.90 -0.58 -17.73
C GLY A 158 -10.41 -0.88 -17.91
N THR A 159 -9.66 -1.05 -16.83
CA THR A 159 -8.24 -1.42 -16.87
C THR A 159 -8.08 -2.88 -16.45
N THR A 160 -7.66 -3.74 -17.37
CA THR A 160 -7.39 -5.17 -17.10
C THR A 160 -5.93 -5.47 -17.37
N GLN A 161 -5.28 -6.24 -16.50
CA GLN A 161 -3.94 -6.77 -16.79
C GLN A 161 -4.06 -8.02 -17.67
N GLY A 162 -3.33 -8.07 -18.78
CA GLY A 162 -3.32 -9.25 -19.64
C GLY A 162 -2.09 -9.40 -20.51
N GLN A 163 -2.14 -10.42 -21.36
CA GLN A 163 -1.09 -10.68 -22.36
C GLN A 163 -0.77 -9.46 -23.25
N PRO A 164 -1.75 -8.66 -23.73
CA PRO A 164 -1.44 -7.47 -24.54
C PRO A 164 -0.57 -6.45 -23.81
N ASP A 165 -0.78 -6.26 -22.50
CA ASP A 165 0.01 -5.34 -21.68
C ASP A 165 1.42 -5.86 -21.46
N LEU A 166 1.55 -7.17 -21.18
CA LEU A 166 2.84 -7.84 -21.07
C LEU A 166 3.63 -7.72 -22.37
N ARG A 167 2.97 -7.93 -23.51
CA ARG A 167 3.55 -7.76 -24.83
C ARG A 167 4.03 -6.33 -25.06
N ALA A 168 3.19 -5.34 -24.80
CA ALA A 168 3.55 -3.94 -24.96
C ALA A 168 4.76 -3.55 -24.09
N GLN A 169 4.81 -4.04 -22.85
CA GLN A 169 5.92 -3.82 -21.93
C GLN A 169 7.23 -4.42 -22.46
N ILE A 170 7.22 -5.69 -22.90
CA ILE A 170 8.41 -6.38 -23.43
C ILE A 170 8.86 -5.77 -24.76
N GLU A 171 7.95 -5.49 -25.70
CA GLU A 171 8.27 -4.86 -26.97
C GLU A 171 8.75 -3.40 -26.81
N SER A 172 8.55 -2.80 -25.64
CA SER A 172 9.12 -1.49 -25.30
C SER A 172 10.59 -1.56 -24.83
N ALA A 173 11.10 -2.76 -24.55
CA ALA A 173 12.52 -2.98 -24.32
C ALA A 173 13.32 -2.72 -25.61
N GLY A 174 14.50 -2.10 -25.47
CA GLY A 174 15.33 -1.64 -26.58
C GLY A 174 14.89 -0.30 -27.19
N LYS A 175 13.72 0.21 -26.84
CA LYS A 175 13.27 1.55 -27.28
C LYS A 175 13.74 2.60 -26.27
N GLN A 176 14.17 3.76 -26.80
CA GLN A 176 14.59 4.91 -26.00
C GLN A 176 15.70 4.62 -24.98
N GLY A 177 16.54 3.60 -25.23
CA GLY A 177 17.66 3.23 -24.36
C GLY A 177 17.31 2.33 -23.18
N TRP A 178 16.03 1.96 -22.99
CA TRP A 178 15.61 1.06 -21.92
C TRP A 178 15.97 -0.39 -22.23
N SER A 179 16.63 -1.09 -21.31
CA SER A 179 16.87 -2.53 -21.41
C SER A 179 15.62 -3.32 -21.02
N LEU A 180 15.61 -4.63 -21.31
CA LEU A 180 14.54 -5.51 -20.85
C LEU A 180 14.48 -5.55 -19.31
N VAL A 181 15.64 -5.57 -18.65
CA VAL A 181 15.74 -5.57 -17.20
C VAL A 181 15.13 -4.30 -16.59
N ASP A 182 15.30 -3.15 -17.23
CA ASP A 182 14.66 -1.90 -16.78
C ASP A 182 13.14 -1.95 -16.94
N ARG A 183 12.65 -2.57 -18.02
CA ARG A 183 11.20 -2.79 -18.21
C ARG A 183 10.61 -3.81 -17.25
N LEU A 184 11.42 -4.74 -16.77
CA LEU A 184 11.02 -5.72 -15.76
C LEU A 184 10.99 -5.12 -14.35
N ALA A 185 11.67 -3.99 -14.11
CA ALA A 185 11.67 -3.27 -12.85
C ALA A 185 10.35 -2.51 -12.60
N ASP A 186 9.22 -3.17 -12.75
CA ASP A 186 7.88 -2.63 -12.51
C ASP A 186 7.15 -3.52 -11.49
N PHE A 187 6.75 -2.94 -10.36
CA PHE A 187 6.16 -3.71 -9.27
C PHE A 187 4.84 -4.39 -9.68
N HIS A 188 4.01 -3.74 -10.49
CA HIS A 188 2.73 -4.31 -10.92
C HIS A 188 2.92 -5.42 -11.96
N LEU A 189 3.93 -5.29 -12.81
CA LEU A 189 4.34 -6.39 -13.70
C LEU A 189 4.86 -7.59 -12.90
N LEU A 190 5.72 -7.37 -11.91
CA LEU A 190 6.26 -8.45 -11.10
C LEU A 190 5.14 -9.21 -10.36
N LEU A 191 4.19 -8.48 -9.78
CA LEU A 191 2.99 -9.10 -9.18
C LEU A 191 2.16 -9.88 -10.20
N PHE A 192 2.04 -9.38 -11.44
CA PHE A 192 1.35 -10.09 -12.50
C PHE A 192 2.07 -11.41 -12.86
N LEU A 193 3.41 -11.36 -12.99
CA LEU A 193 4.25 -12.52 -13.30
C LEU A 193 4.27 -13.56 -12.16
N CYS A 194 4.09 -13.15 -10.90
CA CYS A 194 3.93 -14.08 -9.78
C CYS A 194 2.73 -15.04 -9.93
N ASN A 195 1.77 -14.75 -10.82
CA ASN A 195 0.66 -15.67 -11.11
C ASN A 195 1.03 -16.80 -12.08
N THR A 196 2.17 -16.70 -12.76
CA THR A 196 2.59 -17.66 -13.80
C THR A 196 3.97 -18.25 -13.55
N LEU A 197 4.88 -17.50 -12.94
CA LEU A 197 6.24 -17.91 -12.61
C LEU A 197 6.33 -18.53 -11.21
N ASP A 198 7.31 -19.41 -11.01
CA ASP A 198 7.54 -20.02 -9.70
C ASP A 198 8.11 -18.99 -8.71
N LEU A 199 7.46 -18.89 -7.54
CA LEU A 199 7.82 -17.90 -6.53
C LEU A 199 9.15 -18.21 -5.82
N ASP A 200 9.53 -19.48 -5.76
CA ASP A 200 10.70 -19.95 -5.01
C ASP A 200 11.95 -19.99 -5.90
N THR A 201 11.80 -20.18 -7.22
CA THR A 201 12.93 -20.29 -8.16
C THR A 201 13.01 -19.15 -9.17
N ASP A 202 11.89 -18.77 -9.78
CA ASP A 202 11.91 -17.90 -10.95
C ASP A 202 11.93 -16.42 -10.56
N ILE A 203 11.03 -16.02 -9.66
CA ILE A 203 10.93 -14.64 -9.17
C ILE A 203 12.23 -14.17 -8.51
N PRO A 204 12.93 -14.94 -7.66
CA PRO A 204 14.19 -14.50 -7.06
C PRO A 204 15.28 -14.22 -8.08
N ARG A 205 15.41 -15.04 -9.14
CA ARG A 205 16.40 -14.83 -10.21
C ARG A 205 16.10 -13.59 -11.04
N LEU A 206 14.83 -13.37 -11.35
CA LEU A 206 14.40 -12.18 -12.08
C LEU A 206 14.65 -10.91 -11.25
N VAL A 207 14.33 -10.96 -9.95
CA VAL A 207 14.58 -9.85 -9.01
C VAL A 207 16.07 -9.60 -8.80
N GLU A 208 16.92 -10.63 -8.81
CA GLU A 208 18.38 -10.47 -8.71
C GLU A 208 18.93 -9.60 -9.85
N SER A 209 18.53 -9.88 -11.09
CA SER A 209 18.88 -9.05 -12.25
C SER A 209 18.28 -7.64 -12.16
N ILE A 210 17.16 -7.47 -11.44
CA ILE A 210 16.56 -6.16 -11.23
C ILE A 210 17.36 -5.33 -10.22
N LYS A 211 17.74 -5.94 -9.10
CA LYS A 211 18.50 -5.28 -8.03
C LYS A 211 19.92 -4.97 -8.43
N ASP A 212 20.55 -5.88 -9.17
CA ASP A 212 21.91 -5.73 -9.65
C ASP A 212 21.92 -5.87 -11.17
N ARG A 213 21.96 -4.71 -11.85
CA ARG A 213 21.99 -4.65 -13.33
C ARG A 213 23.26 -5.25 -13.93
N SER A 214 24.27 -5.57 -13.12
CA SER A 214 25.46 -6.31 -13.57
C SER A 214 25.21 -7.81 -13.71
N VAL A 215 24.18 -8.34 -13.04
CA VAL A 215 23.74 -9.73 -13.19
C VAL A 215 22.89 -9.86 -14.45
N PRO A 216 23.32 -10.64 -15.46
CA PRO A 216 22.57 -10.77 -16.70
C PRO A 216 21.32 -11.63 -16.49
N LEU A 217 20.20 -11.18 -17.08
CA LEU A 217 18.99 -11.98 -17.15
C LEU A 217 19.22 -13.22 -18.03
N ASP A 218 18.92 -14.40 -17.49
CA ASP A 218 19.01 -15.69 -18.18
C ASP A 218 18.20 -15.68 -19.49
N ASP A 219 18.78 -16.20 -20.57
CA ASP A 219 18.13 -16.25 -21.89
C ASP A 219 16.83 -17.09 -21.87
N GLY A 220 16.73 -18.07 -20.97
CA GLY A 220 15.52 -18.82 -20.71
C GLY A 220 14.36 -17.94 -20.25
N PHE A 221 14.62 -16.90 -19.43
CA PHE A 221 13.58 -15.94 -19.05
C PHE A 221 13.13 -15.09 -20.23
N LYS A 222 14.04 -14.72 -21.13
CA LYS A 222 13.66 -13.96 -22.34
C LYS A 222 12.70 -14.77 -23.20
N ILE A 223 12.98 -16.06 -23.40
CA ILE A 223 12.11 -16.97 -24.15
C ILE A 223 10.76 -17.11 -23.43
N LEU A 224 10.77 -17.38 -22.12
CA LEU A 224 9.56 -17.56 -21.33
C LEU A 224 8.65 -16.32 -21.37
N LEU A 225 9.24 -15.13 -21.16
CA LEU A 225 8.53 -13.86 -21.20
C LEU A 225 7.94 -13.61 -22.59
N ASN A 226 8.68 -13.88 -23.67
CA ASN A 226 8.17 -13.79 -25.03
C ASN A 226 6.99 -14.75 -25.27
N CYS A 227 7.09 -16.00 -24.80
CA CYS A 227 5.99 -16.97 -24.88
C CYS A 227 4.74 -16.50 -24.14
N LEU A 228 4.89 -16.00 -22.90
CA LEU A 228 3.78 -15.46 -22.11
C LEU A 228 3.14 -14.25 -22.80
N ALA A 229 3.95 -13.41 -23.44
CA ALA A 229 3.53 -12.26 -24.22
C ALA A 229 2.94 -12.59 -25.61
N GLY A 230 3.03 -13.84 -26.05
CA GLY A 230 2.64 -14.25 -27.41
C GLY A 230 3.53 -13.64 -28.50
N ILE A 231 4.78 -13.32 -28.19
CA ILE A 231 5.79 -12.84 -29.14
C ILE A 231 6.51 -14.06 -29.71
N GLU A 232 6.50 -14.18 -31.05
CA GLU A 232 7.24 -15.21 -31.81
C GLU A 232 8.71 -14.85 -31.99
#